data_AF-A0A212DB46-F1
#
_entry.id   AF-A0A212DB46-F1
#
_cell.length_a   1.000
_cell.length_b   1.000
_cell.length_c   1.000
_cell.angle_alpha   90.00
_cell.angle_beta   90.00
_cell.angle_gamma   90.00
#
_symmetry.space_group_name_H-M   'P 1'
#
loop_
_entity.id
_entity.type
_entity.pdbx_description
1 polymer ?
#
loop_
_entity_poly.entity_id
_entity_poly.type
_entity_poly.pdbx_seq_one_letter_code
_entity_poly.pdbx_strand_id
1 'polypeptide(L)'
;IVNKWNTALIGLMTYFREAVVNTQELLDLLVKCENKIQTRIKIGLNSKMPSRFPPVVFYTPKELGGLGMLSMGHVLIPQSDLRRLTLEDLEDSWDRGIPRINTLFQKDRHTLAYDKGWRVRTDFKQYQVLKQNPFWWTHQRHDGKLWNLNNYRTDMIQALGGKASGFEESMKWKKLTNAQRSGLNQIPNRRFTLWWSPTINRANVYVGFQVQLDLTGIFMHGKIPTLKISLIQIFRAHLWQKIHESIVMDLCQVFDQELDALEIETVQKETIHPRKSYKMNSSCADILLFASYKWNVSRPSLLADS
;
A
#
# COMPACT_ATOMS: atom_id res chain seq x y z
N ILE A 1 6.17 10.45 -6.98
CA ILE A 1 7.24 9.84 -7.83
C ILE A 1 6.60 8.87 -8.81
N VAL A 2 5.94 7.81 -8.32
CA VAL A 2 5.28 6.78 -9.15
C VAL A 2 4.30 7.35 -10.17
N ASN A 3 3.45 8.32 -9.82
CA ASN A 3 2.56 8.95 -10.81
C ASN A 3 3.30 9.56 -12.00
N LYS A 4 4.44 10.22 -11.77
CA LYS A 4 5.25 10.80 -12.86
C LYS A 4 5.89 9.72 -13.71
N TRP A 5 6.37 8.64 -13.08
CA TRP A 5 6.86 7.45 -13.77
C TRP A 5 5.77 6.85 -14.67
N ASN A 6 4.59 6.58 -14.12
CA ASN A 6 3.48 6.01 -14.89
C ASN A 6 3.09 6.90 -16.07
N THR A 7 3.01 8.23 -15.90
CA THR A 7 2.69 9.14 -17.00
C THR A 7 3.76 9.10 -18.11
N ALA A 8 5.04 9.09 -17.74
CA ALA A 8 6.13 9.00 -18.70
C ALA A 8 6.16 7.65 -19.42
N LEU A 9 6.01 6.55 -18.67
CA LEU A 9 5.98 5.20 -19.22
C LEU A 9 4.79 5.00 -20.17
N ILE A 10 3.58 5.40 -19.78
CA ILE A 10 2.40 5.33 -20.67
C ILE A 10 2.63 6.18 -21.92
N GLY A 11 3.19 7.38 -21.79
CA GLY A 11 3.45 8.24 -22.95
C GLY A 11 4.42 7.59 -23.95
N LEU A 12 5.49 6.96 -23.45
CA LEU A 12 6.44 6.21 -24.27
C LEU A 12 5.77 5.00 -24.93
N MET A 13 5.12 4.15 -24.13
CA MET A 13 4.57 2.87 -24.58
C MET A 13 3.38 3.05 -25.54
N THR A 14 2.56 4.09 -25.35
CA THR A 14 1.39 4.32 -26.22
C THR A 14 1.73 5.03 -27.52
N TYR A 15 2.87 5.73 -27.56
CA TYR A 15 3.41 6.34 -28.78
C TYR A 15 4.15 5.31 -29.67
N PHE A 16 5.12 4.60 -29.10
CA PHE A 16 5.96 3.66 -29.87
C PHE A 16 5.36 2.27 -30.02
N ARG A 17 4.52 1.83 -29.09
CA ARG A 17 3.83 0.52 -29.08
C ARG A 17 4.78 -0.63 -29.40
N GLU A 18 4.64 -1.24 -30.58
CA GLU A 18 5.35 -2.45 -31.01
C GLU A 18 6.85 -2.20 -31.23
N ALA A 19 7.25 -0.97 -31.57
CA ALA A 19 8.66 -0.63 -31.81
C ALA A 19 9.54 -0.82 -30.55
N VAL A 20 8.94 -0.77 -29.36
CA VAL A 20 9.65 -0.95 -28.09
C VAL A 20 10.20 -2.38 -27.97
N VAL A 21 9.45 -3.38 -28.43
CA VAL A 21 9.83 -4.81 -28.31
C VAL A 21 11.05 -5.13 -29.17
N ASN A 22 11.18 -4.47 -30.32
CA ASN A 22 12.28 -4.66 -31.25
C ASN A 22 13.55 -3.90 -30.84
N THR A 23 13.49 -3.04 -29.82
CA THR A 23 14.61 -2.18 -29.40
C THR A 23 15.17 -2.65 -28.06
N GLN A 24 16.13 -3.59 -28.09
CA GLN A 24 16.70 -4.20 -26.86
C GLN A 24 17.32 -3.17 -25.90
N GLU A 25 18.03 -2.17 -26.43
CA GLU A 25 18.64 -1.10 -25.62
C GLU A 25 17.59 -0.30 -24.82
N LEU A 26 16.39 -0.12 -25.40
CA LEU A 26 15.29 0.56 -24.73
C LEU A 26 14.71 -0.30 -23.61
N LEU A 27 14.61 -1.61 -23.79
CA LEU A 27 14.17 -2.55 -22.75
C LEU A 27 15.12 -2.53 -21.55
N ASP A 28 16.44 -2.59 -21.81
CA ASP A 28 17.46 -2.48 -20.77
C ASP A 28 17.38 -1.15 -20.04
N LEU A 29 17.15 -0.07 -20.77
CA LEU A 29 16.99 1.26 -20.19
C LEU A 29 15.74 1.34 -19.30
N LEU A 30 14.62 0.73 -19.72
CA LEU A 30 13.38 0.69 -18.95
C LEU A 30 13.56 -0.05 -17.63
N VAL A 31 14.21 -1.23 -17.65
CA VAL A 31 14.56 -2.00 -16.45
C VAL A 31 15.44 -1.17 -15.50
N LYS A 32 16.48 -0.50 -16.05
CA LYS A 32 17.37 0.37 -15.26
C LYS A 32 16.61 1.53 -14.63
N CYS A 33 15.71 2.18 -15.38
CA CYS A 33 14.94 3.32 -14.89
C CYS A 33 13.92 2.91 -13.82
N GLU A 34 13.22 1.80 -14.02
CA GLU A 34 12.28 1.22 -13.06
C GLU A 34 12.98 0.94 -11.72
N ASN A 35 14.14 0.28 -11.77
CA ASN A 35 14.98 0.02 -10.60
C ASN A 35 15.48 1.31 -9.91
N LYS A 36 15.82 2.35 -10.68
CA LYS A 36 16.19 3.67 -10.11
C LYS A 36 15.02 4.31 -9.36
N ILE A 37 13.81 4.25 -9.90
CA ILE A 37 12.60 4.78 -9.25
C ILE A 37 12.30 4.01 -7.96
N GLN A 38 12.32 2.68 -7.99
CA GLN A 38 12.16 1.86 -6.80
C GLN A 38 13.24 2.16 -5.76
N THR A 39 14.50 2.30 -6.19
CA THR A 39 15.62 2.66 -5.31
C THR A 39 15.44 4.04 -4.68
N ARG A 40 14.86 5.01 -5.40
CA ARG A 40 14.55 6.32 -4.83
C ARG A 40 13.50 6.24 -3.72
N ILE A 41 12.50 5.37 -3.88
CA ILE A 41 11.46 5.11 -2.86
C ILE A 41 12.07 4.44 -1.64
N LYS A 42 12.89 3.41 -1.85
CA LYS A 42 13.69 2.71 -0.83
C LYS A 42 14.53 3.69 0.01
N ILE A 43 15.27 4.59 -0.64
CA ILE A 43 16.05 5.66 0.02
C ILE A 43 15.15 6.57 0.86
N GLY A 44 13.95 6.89 0.39
CA GLY A 44 12.97 7.70 1.14
C GLY A 44 12.51 7.07 2.46
N LEU A 45 12.62 5.74 2.59
CA LEU A 45 12.32 4.98 3.80
C LEU A 45 13.56 4.57 4.59
N ASN A 46 14.72 5.13 4.23
CA ASN A 46 16.01 4.85 4.86
C ASN A 46 16.41 3.36 4.87
N SER A 47 16.01 2.60 3.84
CA SER A 47 16.40 1.21 3.67
C SER A 47 16.46 0.82 2.20
N LYS A 48 17.50 0.13 1.77
CA LYS A 48 17.64 -0.43 0.41
C LYS A 48 17.43 -1.94 0.34
N MET A 49 17.13 -2.57 1.47
CA MET A 49 17.14 -4.03 1.62
C MET A 49 16.00 -4.69 0.82
N PRO A 50 16.29 -5.57 -0.15
CA PRO A 50 15.26 -6.16 -1.01
C PRO A 50 14.16 -6.89 -0.25
N SER A 51 14.48 -7.61 0.83
CA SER A 51 13.52 -8.39 1.61
C SER A 51 12.40 -7.55 2.24
N ARG A 52 12.63 -6.25 2.49
CA ARG A 52 11.63 -5.33 3.05
C ARG A 52 10.72 -4.70 2.00
N PHE A 53 11.10 -4.80 0.74
CA PHE A 53 10.41 -4.18 -0.39
C PHE A 53 10.08 -5.20 -1.46
N PRO A 54 9.21 -6.18 -1.15
CA PRO A 54 8.71 -7.09 -2.16
C PRO A 54 7.95 -6.33 -3.26
N PRO A 55 7.84 -6.89 -4.48
CA PRO A 55 7.15 -6.27 -5.62
C PRO A 55 5.75 -5.73 -5.29
N VAL A 56 5.01 -6.45 -4.43
CA VAL A 56 3.66 -6.07 -3.96
C VAL A 56 3.60 -4.64 -3.41
N VAL A 57 4.64 -4.14 -2.74
CA VAL A 57 4.68 -2.78 -2.19
C VAL A 57 4.66 -1.72 -3.29
N PHE A 58 5.23 -2.02 -4.47
CA PHE A 58 5.31 -1.10 -5.61
C PHE A 58 4.11 -1.24 -6.55
N TYR A 59 3.70 -2.46 -6.87
CA TYR A 59 2.76 -2.73 -7.96
C TYR A 59 1.29 -2.84 -7.53
N THR A 60 1.03 -3.02 -6.23
CA THR A 60 -0.35 -3.02 -5.71
C THR A 60 -1.05 -1.71 -6.08
N PRO A 61 -2.30 -1.75 -6.60
CA PRO A 61 -3.07 -0.55 -6.93
C PRO A 61 -3.24 0.40 -5.73
N LYS A 62 -3.47 1.67 -6.03
CA LYS A 62 -3.50 2.72 -4.99
C LYS A 62 -4.68 2.58 -4.04
N GLU A 63 -5.80 2.09 -4.57
CA GLU A 63 -7.02 1.81 -3.81
C GLU A 63 -6.81 0.73 -2.74
N LEU A 64 -5.75 -0.10 -2.85
CA LEU A 64 -5.36 -1.12 -1.88
C LEU A 64 -4.15 -0.70 -1.03
N GLY A 65 -3.84 0.60 -0.97
CA GLY A 65 -2.73 1.15 -0.19
C GLY A 65 -1.34 0.97 -0.82
N GLY A 66 -1.26 0.41 -2.03
CA GLY A 66 -0.02 0.31 -2.81
C GLY A 66 0.33 1.62 -3.53
N LEU A 67 1.43 1.59 -4.29
CA LEU A 67 1.87 2.75 -5.07
C LEU A 67 1.23 2.81 -6.47
N GLY A 68 0.68 1.70 -6.96
CA GLY A 68 0.13 1.54 -8.30
C GLY A 68 1.18 1.82 -9.38
N MET A 69 2.42 1.38 -9.17
CA MET A 69 3.48 1.51 -10.17
C MET A 69 3.18 0.61 -11.36
N LEU A 70 3.33 1.13 -12.59
CA LEU A 70 3.28 0.30 -13.79
C LEU A 70 4.67 -0.30 -14.01
N SER A 71 4.73 -1.60 -14.30
CA SER A 71 5.96 -2.30 -14.61
C SER A 71 6.11 -2.49 -16.11
N MET A 72 7.35 -2.37 -16.58
CA MET A 72 7.77 -2.85 -17.90
C MET A 72 9.08 -3.66 -17.81
N GLY A 73 9.69 -3.73 -16.62
CA GLY A 73 10.93 -4.46 -16.37
C GLY A 73 10.74 -5.89 -15.84
N HIS A 74 9.55 -6.23 -15.31
CA HIS A 74 9.20 -7.59 -14.92
C HIS A 74 8.16 -8.14 -15.89
N VAL A 75 8.64 -8.73 -17.00
CA VAL A 75 7.77 -9.48 -17.92
C VAL A 75 7.44 -10.82 -17.29
N LEU A 76 6.46 -10.84 -16.38
CA LEU A 76 5.69 -12.05 -16.11
C LEU A 76 4.46 -11.96 -17.00
N ILE A 77 4.48 -12.74 -18.07
CA ILE A 77 3.34 -12.96 -18.96
C ILE A 77 2.21 -13.52 -18.09
N PRO A 78 1.07 -12.83 -17.94
CA PRO A 78 -0.11 -13.46 -17.35
C PRO A 78 -0.41 -14.73 -18.16
N GLN A 79 -0.51 -15.88 -17.50
CA GLN A 79 -1.06 -17.07 -18.14
C GLN A 79 -2.45 -16.69 -18.65
N SER A 80 -2.57 -16.71 -19.98
CA SER A 80 -3.74 -16.51 -20.80
C SER A 80 -5.09 -16.61 -20.07
N ASP A 81 -5.84 -15.51 -20.05
CA ASP A 81 -7.29 -15.58 -19.90
C ASP A 81 -7.93 -15.55 -21.30
N LEU A 82 -8.26 -16.75 -21.77
CA LEU A 82 -9.09 -17.03 -22.93
C LEU A 82 -10.53 -17.14 -22.45
N ARG A 83 -11.43 -16.22 -22.88
CA ARG A 83 -12.91 -16.33 -23.09
C ARG A 83 -13.56 -14.95 -22.91
N ARG A 84 -14.69 -14.58 -23.52
CA ARG A 84 -15.55 -15.04 -24.64
C ARG A 84 -16.50 -13.84 -24.88
N LEU A 85 -16.75 -13.49 -26.15
CA LEU A 85 -17.63 -12.38 -26.55
C LEU A 85 -19.12 -12.74 -26.36
N THR A 86 -19.91 -11.77 -25.91
CA THR A 86 -21.38 -11.72 -26.07
C THR A 86 -21.77 -10.36 -26.64
N LEU A 87 -22.81 -10.36 -27.47
CA LEU A 87 -23.13 -9.37 -28.50
C LEU A 87 -24.00 -8.21 -27.98
N GLU A 88 -23.52 -6.97 -28.06
CA GLU A 88 -24.31 -5.74 -28.19
C GLU A 88 -23.62 -4.78 -29.19
N ASP A 89 -24.31 -4.44 -30.29
CA ASP A 89 -23.72 -3.98 -31.57
C ASP A 89 -23.03 -2.59 -31.57
N LEU A 90 -23.00 -1.89 -30.44
CA LEU A 90 -22.25 -0.62 -30.27
C LEU A 90 -21.27 -0.64 -29.11
N GLU A 91 -21.42 -1.56 -28.16
CA GLU A 91 -20.48 -1.71 -27.04
C GLU A 91 -19.19 -2.40 -27.50
N ASP A 92 -19.29 -3.33 -28.45
CA ASP A 92 -18.16 -4.05 -29.04
C ASP A 92 -17.12 -3.14 -29.73
N SER A 93 -17.55 -1.98 -30.21
CA SER A 93 -16.74 -1.02 -30.96
C SER A 93 -16.56 0.34 -30.29
N TRP A 94 -17.14 0.56 -29.11
CA TRP A 94 -17.16 1.86 -28.42
C TRP A 94 -15.78 2.52 -28.28
N ASP A 95 -14.78 1.73 -27.89
CA ASP A 95 -13.38 2.16 -27.69
C ASP A 95 -12.45 1.84 -28.86
N ARG A 96 -13.00 1.51 -30.05
CA ARG A 96 -12.22 1.21 -31.26
C ARG A 96 -12.10 2.44 -32.18
N GLY A 97 -11.24 2.33 -33.19
CA GLY A 97 -10.93 3.41 -34.14
C GLY A 97 -9.70 4.23 -33.74
N ILE A 98 -9.08 4.91 -34.71
CA ILE A 98 -7.96 5.84 -34.50
C ILE A 98 -8.47 7.11 -33.81
N PRO A 99 -9.44 7.85 -34.37
CA PRO A 99 -10.39 8.58 -33.55
C PRO A 99 -11.30 7.56 -32.87
N ARG A 100 -11.35 7.54 -31.54
CA ARG A 100 -12.25 6.62 -30.81
C ARG A 100 -13.71 6.92 -31.17
N ILE A 101 -14.49 5.88 -31.46
CA ILE A 101 -15.91 6.02 -31.84
C ILE A 101 -16.71 6.77 -30.75
N ASN A 102 -16.40 6.51 -29.47
CA ASN A 102 -17.00 7.22 -28.35
C ASN A 102 -16.85 8.76 -28.38
N THR A 103 -15.89 9.31 -29.14
CA THR A 103 -15.71 10.77 -29.27
C THR A 103 -16.87 11.45 -30.00
N LEU A 104 -17.63 10.70 -30.80
CA LEU A 104 -18.81 11.20 -31.50
C LEU A 104 -19.93 11.65 -30.55
N PHE A 105 -19.92 11.13 -29.32
CA PHE A 105 -20.93 11.36 -28.28
C PHE A 105 -20.45 12.35 -27.20
N GLN A 106 -19.40 13.13 -27.48
CA GLN A 106 -18.94 14.18 -26.57
C GLN A 106 -19.92 15.36 -26.48
N LYS A 107 -20.08 15.89 -25.28
CA LYS A 107 -20.93 17.07 -25.00
C LYS A 107 -20.55 18.30 -25.84
N ASP A 108 -19.25 18.52 -26.04
CA ASP A 108 -18.73 19.74 -26.66
C ASP A 108 -18.41 19.59 -28.16
N ARG A 109 -18.90 18.53 -28.82
CA ARG A 109 -18.54 18.19 -30.21
C ARG A 109 -18.73 19.35 -31.19
N HIS A 110 -19.81 20.11 -31.05
CA HIS A 110 -20.11 21.25 -31.93
C HIS A 110 -19.04 22.35 -31.86
N THR A 111 -18.43 22.57 -30.69
CA THR A 111 -17.35 23.55 -30.53
C THR A 111 -16.02 23.01 -31.05
N LEU A 112 -15.75 21.72 -30.84
CA LEU A 112 -14.53 21.06 -31.31
C LEU A 112 -14.42 21.01 -32.83
N ALA A 113 -15.54 21.10 -33.56
CA ALA A 113 -15.55 21.19 -35.01
C ALA A 113 -14.72 22.39 -35.53
N TYR A 114 -14.66 23.49 -34.78
CA TYR A 114 -13.92 24.71 -35.13
C TYR A 114 -12.46 24.69 -34.65
N ASP A 115 -12.06 23.77 -33.78
CA ASP A 115 -10.70 23.69 -33.26
C ASP A 115 -9.75 23.01 -34.26
N LYS A 116 -9.36 23.75 -35.30
CA LYS A 116 -8.41 23.31 -36.33
C LYS A 116 -6.96 23.59 -35.91
N GLY A 117 -6.02 22.82 -36.46
CA GLY A 117 -4.58 22.98 -36.18
C GLY A 117 -4.18 22.69 -34.73
N TRP A 118 -4.99 21.94 -33.98
CA TRP A 118 -4.76 21.67 -32.56
C TRP A 118 -3.50 20.81 -32.31
N ARG A 119 -3.10 19.94 -33.26
CA ARG A 119 -1.88 19.11 -33.13
C ARG A 119 -0.62 19.97 -33.09
N VAL A 120 -0.40 20.82 -34.10
CA VAL A 120 0.76 21.74 -34.12
C VAL A 120 0.71 22.72 -32.94
N ARG A 121 -0.49 23.16 -32.54
CA ARG A 121 -0.65 23.99 -31.33
C ARG A 121 -0.16 23.26 -30.09
N THR A 122 -0.46 21.97 -29.94
CA THR A 122 -0.05 21.14 -28.80
C THR A 122 1.45 20.89 -28.80
N ASP A 123 2.04 20.63 -29.96
CA ASP A 123 3.48 20.45 -30.11
C ASP A 123 4.25 21.74 -29.74
N PHE A 124 3.77 22.90 -30.22
CA PHE A 124 4.41 24.19 -29.93
C PHE A 124 4.18 24.69 -28.50
N LYS A 125 3.34 24.02 -27.69
CA LYS A 125 3.22 24.34 -26.26
C LYS A 125 4.53 24.17 -25.50
N GLN A 126 5.47 23.37 -26.01
CA GLN A 126 6.80 23.24 -25.39
C GLN A 126 7.56 24.57 -25.27
N TYR A 127 7.31 25.52 -26.19
CA TYR A 127 7.94 26.85 -26.18
C TYR A 127 7.17 27.87 -25.31
N GLN A 128 5.94 27.54 -24.91
CA GLN A 128 5.07 28.42 -24.14
C GLN A 128 4.95 27.99 -22.68
N VAL A 129 5.07 26.69 -22.40
CA VAL A 129 4.80 26.07 -21.10
C VAL A 129 6.01 25.26 -20.68
N LEU A 130 6.58 25.61 -19.51
CA LEU A 130 7.77 24.93 -18.97
C LEU A 130 7.52 23.44 -18.63
N LYS A 131 6.28 23.06 -18.35
CA LYS A 131 5.91 21.67 -18.06
C LYS A 131 5.87 20.86 -19.34
N GLN A 132 6.78 19.90 -19.47
CA GLN A 132 6.79 18.94 -20.57
C GLN A 132 5.56 18.02 -20.56
N ASN A 133 4.96 17.80 -21.73
CA ASN A 133 3.83 16.89 -21.94
C ASN A 133 4.29 15.66 -22.74
N PRO A 134 4.24 14.43 -22.16
CA PRO A 134 4.58 13.21 -22.89
C PRO A 134 3.51 12.80 -23.92
N PHE A 135 2.31 13.40 -23.87
CA PHE A 135 1.23 13.19 -24.83
C PHE A 135 1.10 14.37 -25.80
N TRP A 136 2.22 14.92 -26.28
CA TRP A 136 2.23 16.06 -27.20
C TRP A 136 1.56 15.74 -28.56
N TRP A 137 1.51 14.46 -28.92
CA TRP A 137 1.01 13.95 -30.20
C TRP A 137 -0.50 13.68 -30.25
N THR A 138 -1.20 13.65 -29.11
CA THR A 138 -2.62 13.30 -29.03
C THR A 138 -3.42 14.22 -28.11
N HIS A 139 -4.73 14.28 -28.31
CA HIS A 139 -5.64 15.00 -27.43
C HIS A 139 -6.95 14.23 -27.25
N GLN A 140 -7.32 13.93 -26.00
CA GLN A 140 -8.48 13.07 -25.71
C GLN A 140 -9.81 13.61 -26.24
N ARG A 141 -9.96 14.93 -26.41
CA ARG A 141 -11.18 15.48 -27.01
C ARG A 141 -11.32 15.16 -28.51
N HIS A 142 -10.19 15.04 -29.22
CA HIS A 142 -10.20 14.81 -30.68
C HIS A 142 -9.96 13.34 -31.03
N ASP A 143 -8.96 12.72 -30.41
CA ASP A 143 -8.58 11.33 -30.67
C ASP A 143 -9.30 10.33 -29.76
N GLY A 144 -9.82 10.78 -28.62
CA GLY A 144 -10.32 9.90 -27.56
C GLY A 144 -9.20 9.31 -26.71
N LYS A 145 -9.54 8.41 -25.79
CA LYS A 145 -8.56 7.72 -24.94
C LYS A 145 -7.97 6.52 -25.69
N LEU A 146 -6.70 6.60 -26.07
CA LEU A 146 -6.04 5.62 -26.94
C LEU A 146 -5.50 4.37 -26.21
N TRP A 147 -5.74 4.25 -24.90
CA TRP A 147 -5.31 3.14 -24.08
C TRP A 147 -6.31 2.89 -22.94
N ASN A 148 -6.45 1.62 -22.55
CA ASN A 148 -7.19 1.20 -21.37
C ASN A 148 -6.31 0.23 -20.57
N LEU A 149 -6.13 0.52 -19.28
CA LEU A 149 -5.27 -0.27 -18.37
C LEU A 149 -6.09 -0.88 -17.22
N ASN A 150 -7.41 -0.93 -17.36
CA ASN A 150 -8.29 -1.54 -16.35
C ASN A 150 -7.99 -3.03 -16.17
N ASN A 151 -7.72 -3.75 -17.27
CA ASN A 151 -7.36 -5.17 -17.22
C ASN A 151 -5.98 -5.36 -16.57
N TYR A 152 -4.98 -4.55 -16.94
CA TYR A 152 -3.68 -4.58 -16.26
C TYR A 152 -3.82 -4.45 -14.73
N ARG A 153 -4.73 -3.58 -14.26
CA ARG A 153 -5.00 -3.40 -12.84
C ARG A 153 -5.64 -4.65 -12.22
N THR A 154 -6.64 -5.26 -12.85
CA THR A 154 -7.26 -6.49 -12.35
C THR A 154 -6.29 -7.65 -12.33
N ASP A 155 -5.51 -7.81 -13.40
CA ASP A 155 -4.55 -8.89 -13.56
C ASP A 155 -3.40 -8.75 -12.57
N MET A 156 -2.97 -7.52 -12.29
CA MET A 156 -1.99 -7.23 -11.24
C MET A 156 -2.49 -7.62 -9.85
N ILE A 157 -3.77 -7.37 -9.53
CA ILE A 157 -4.35 -7.80 -8.25
C ILE A 157 -4.33 -9.33 -8.14
N GLN A 158 -4.69 -10.02 -9.23
CA GLN A 158 -4.66 -11.49 -9.26
C GLN A 158 -3.23 -12.03 -9.14
N ALA A 159 -2.29 -11.47 -9.90
CA ALA A 159 -0.87 -11.86 -9.87
C ALA A 159 -0.23 -11.66 -8.48
N LEU A 160 -0.74 -10.73 -7.69
CA LEU A 160 -0.28 -10.45 -6.32
C LEU A 160 -1.04 -11.24 -5.23
N GLY A 161 -2.00 -12.11 -5.59
CA GLY A 161 -2.65 -13.04 -4.66
C GLY A 161 -4.05 -12.65 -4.16
N GLY A 162 -4.73 -11.67 -4.78
CA GLY A 162 -6.19 -11.52 -4.64
C GLY A 162 -6.74 -10.34 -3.82
N LYS A 163 -8.03 -10.48 -3.47
CA LYS A 163 -9.16 -9.52 -3.52
C LYS A 163 -8.95 -8.06 -3.10
N ALA A 164 -9.58 -7.17 -3.88
CA ALA A 164 -9.58 -5.74 -3.70
C ALA A 164 -10.64 -5.27 -2.67
N SER A 165 -10.22 -4.50 -1.67
CA SER A 165 -11.08 -3.64 -0.86
C SER A 165 -10.57 -2.20 -0.99
N GLY A 166 -11.31 -1.34 -1.71
CA GLY A 166 -10.91 0.03 -1.96
C GLY A 166 -11.02 0.92 -0.71
N PHE A 167 -10.07 1.84 -0.51
CA PHE A 167 -10.18 2.89 0.50
C PHE A 167 -9.76 4.29 0.00
N GLU A 168 -10.74 5.20 0.09
CA GLU A 168 -10.82 6.68 0.11
C GLU A 168 -9.72 7.61 -0.46
N GLU A 169 -10.22 8.63 -1.17
CA GLU A 169 -9.63 9.96 -1.33
C GLU A 169 -10.42 11.00 -0.52
N SER A 170 -9.76 11.80 0.32
CA SER A 170 -10.28 13.09 0.79
C SER A 170 -9.17 14.02 1.33
N MET A 171 -9.39 15.31 1.07
CA MET A 171 -8.70 16.52 1.53
C MET A 171 -7.29 16.82 1.03
N LYS A 172 -7.21 17.85 0.17
CA LYS A 172 -6.15 18.87 0.18
C LYS A 172 -6.74 20.15 -0.39
N TRP A 173 -6.72 21.26 0.36
CA TRP A 173 -6.35 22.62 -0.11
C TRP A 173 -6.33 23.59 1.10
N LYS A 174 -5.16 23.84 1.69
CA LYS A 174 -4.87 25.04 2.50
C LYS A 174 -3.50 25.61 2.09
N LYS A 175 -3.38 26.94 2.14
CA LYS A 175 -2.17 27.69 1.74
C LYS A 175 -1.08 27.49 2.80
N LEU A 176 0.08 26.96 2.39
CA LEU A 176 1.17 26.52 3.27
C LEU A 176 2.52 27.05 2.78
N THR A 177 3.43 27.35 3.70
CA THR A 177 4.81 27.78 3.41
C THR A 177 5.65 26.63 2.85
N ASN A 178 6.79 26.94 2.19
CA ASN A 178 7.65 25.91 1.57
C ASN A 178 8.22 24.90 2.59
N ALA A 179 8.53 25.34 3.81
CA ALA A 179 8.93 24.45 4.90
C ALA A 179 7.77 23.58 5.42
N GLN A 180 6.54 24.11 5.46
CA GLN A 180 5.37 23.32 5.82
C GLN A 180 5.03 22.28 4.74
N ARG A 181 5.25 22.61 3.45
CA ARG A 181 5.06 21.66 2.34
C ARG A 181 6.00 20.46 2.41
N SER A 182 7.25 20.63 2.87
CA SER A 182 8.17 19.51 3.06
C SER A 182 7.70 18.57 4.16
N GLY A 183 7.13 19.09 5.26
CA GLY A 183 6.48 18.33 6.32
C GLY A 183 5.18 17.62 5.87
N LEU A 184 4.31 18.29 5.12
CA LEU A 184 3.08 17.68 4.60
C LEU A 184 3.33 16.60 3.54
N ASN A 185 4.45 16.67 2.81
CA ASN A 185 4.87 15.59 1.91
C ASN A 185 5.26 14.31 2.67
N GLN A 186 5.53 14.38 3.98
CA GLN A 186 5.77 13.20 4.81
C GLN A 186 4.48 12.48 5.23
N ILE A 187 3.32 13.15 5.28
CA ILE A 187 2.06 12.56 5.76
C ILE A 187 1.59 11.38 4.88
N PRO A 188 1.54 11.50 3.53
CA PRO A 188 1.22 10.35 2.67
C PRO A 188 2.22 9.21 2.82
N ASN A 189 3.50 9.54 3.01
CA ASN A 189 4.56 8.54 3.20
C ASN A 189 4.43 7.84 4.56
N ARG A 190 3.97 8.52 5.62
CA ARG A 190 3.70 7.93 6.93
C ARG A 190 2.54 6.93 6.85
N ARG A 191 1.44 7.28 6.18
CA ARG A 191 0.30 6.36 5.95
C ARG A 191 0.75 5.12 5.20
N PHE A 192 1.51 5.31 4.12
CA PHE A 192 2.07 4.21 3.32
C PHE A 192 3.00 3.31 4.15
N THR A 193 3.92 3.91 4.92
CA THR A 193 4.87 3.14 5.75
C THR A 193 4.14 2.35 6.84
N LEU A 194 3.08 2.93 7.43
CA LEU A 194 2.30 2.27 8.47
C LEU A 194 1.47 1.10 7.89
N TRP A 195 0.82 1.30 6.75
CA TRP A 195 0.05 0.24 6.06
C TRP A 195 0.93 -0.98 5.74
N TRP A 196 2.10 -0.73 5.15
CA TRP A 196 3.06 -1.79 4.81
C TRP A 196 4.00 -2.16 5.97
N SER A 197 3.71 -1.72 7.21
CA SER A 197 4.62 -1.90 8.34
C SER A 197 4.97 -3.36 8.67
N PRO A 198 4.06 -4.36 8.58
CA PRO A 198 4.44 -5.75 8.84
C PRO A 198 5.48 -6.28 7.86
N THR A 199 5.42 -5.84 6.60
CA THR A 199 6.39 -6.22 5.56
C THR A 199 7.69 -5.44 5.69
N ILE A 200 7.61 -4.14 5.96
CA ILE A 200 8.77 -3.23 6.04
C ILE A 200 9.59 -3.45 7.33
N ASN A 201 8.93 -3.76 8.45
CA ASN A 201 9.54 -4.01 9.76
C ASN A 201 9.65 -5.50 10.09
N ARG A 202 9.89 -6.34 9.07
CA ARG A 202 10.10 -7.78 9.25
C ARG A 202 11.35 -8.09 10.08
N ALA A 203 11.31 -9.21 10.81
CA ALA A 203 12.46 -9.70 11.59
C ALA A 203 13.59 -10.29 10.71
N ASN A 204 13.24 -10.90 9.57
CA ASN A 204 14.22 -11.43 8.61
C ASN A 204 14.88 -10.29 7.81
N VAL A 205 15.90 -9.68 8.43
CA VAL A 205 16.73 -8.61 7.87
C VAL A 205 18.19 -9.07 7.83
N TYR A 206 18.88 -8.81 6.71
CA TYR A 206 20.26 -9.26 6.50
C TYR A 206 21.23 -8.70 7.54
N VAL A 207 21.10 -7.41 7.86
CA VAL A 207 21.84 -6.71 8.93
C VAL A 207 20.91 -5.65 9.53
N GLY A 208 20.83 -5.58 10.85
CA GLY A 208 20.10 -4.54 11.55
C GLY A 208 20.00 -4.80 13.05
N PHE A 209 20.37 -3.80 13.87
CA PHE A 209 20.16 -3.88 15.30
C PHE A 209 18.67 -3.79 15.62
N GLN A 210 18.19 -4.71 16.43
CA GLN A 210 16.82 -4.74 16.93
C GLN A 210 16.70 -3.77 18.10
N VAL A 211 15.77 -2.83 18.01
CA VAL A 211 15.50 -1.85 19.07
C VAL A 211 14.05 -1.95 19.49
N GLN A 212 13.80 -2.13 20.78
CA GLN A 212 12.45 -2.06 21.31
C GLN A 212 11.97 -0.60 21.37
N LEU A 213 10.73 -0.34 20.96
CA LEU A 213 10.10 0.96 21.10
C LEU A 213 9.69 1.23 22.55
N ASP A 214 9.93 2.45 23.00
CA ASP A 214 9.64 2.89 24.37
C ASP A 214 8.19 2.61 24.76
N LEU A 215 8.00 2.01 25.95
CA LEU A 215 6.70 1.67 26.54
C LEU A 215 5.82 0.72 25.70
N THR A 216 6.41 -0.03 24.77
CA THR A 216 5.69 -1.01 23.94
C THR A 216 6.49 -2.29 23.79
N GLY A 217 5.82 -3.38 23.44
CA GLY A 217 6.47 -4.64 23.07
C GLY A 217 6.98 -4.69 21.62
N ILE A 218 6.96 -3.57 20.90
CA ILE A 218 7.25 -3.55 19.47
C ILE A 218 8.75 -3.47 19.24
N PHE A 219 9.28 -4.46 18.53
CA PHE A 219 10.66 -4.44 18.07
C PHE A 219 10.76 -3.82 16.67
N MET A 220 11.60 -2.80 16.56
CA MET A 220 11.98 -2.22 15.29
C MET A 220 13.29 -2.82 14.80
N HIS A 221 13.24 -3.41 13.61
CA HIS A 221 14.42 -3.93 12.93
C HIS A 221 14.95 -2.82 12.03
N GLY A 222 15.99 -2.10 12.46
CA GLY A 222 16.57 -0.98 11.70
C GLY A 222 15.87 0.39 11.90
N LYS A 223 16.51 1.45 11.39
CA LYS A 223 16.06 2.85 11.61
C LYS A 223 15.10 3.31 10.51
N ILE A 224 13.79 3.19 10.77
CA ILE A 224 12.72 3.71 9.90
C ILE A 224 11.95 4.82 10.65
N PRO A 225 12.36 6.10 10.53
CA PRO A 225 11.81 7.18 11.36
C PRO A 225 10.31 7.41 11.17
N THR A 226 9.82 7.31 9.93
CA THR A 226 8.38 7.51 9.61
C THR A 226 7.49 6.47 10.27
N LEU A 227 7.98 5.23 10.39
CA LEU A 227 7.28 4.16 11.10
C LEU A 227 7.31 4.39 12.61
N LYS A 228 8.48 4.70 13.18
CA LYS A 228 8.64 5.01 14.60
C LYS A 228 7.64 6.07 15.07
N ILE A 229 7.54 7.19 14.36
CA ILE A 229 6.60 8.27 14.72
C ILE A 229 5.16 7.78 14.70
N SER A 230 4.79 6.97 13.71
CA SER A 230 3.41 6.48 13.55
C SER A 230 3.03 5.47 14.64
N LEU A 231 3.95 4.55 15.00
CA LEU A 231 3.73 3.60 16.09
C LEU A 231 3.65 4.28 17.47
N ILE A 232 4.50 5.27 17.73
CA ILE A 232 4.45 6.07 18.97
C ILE A 232 3.10 6.81 19.08
N GLN A 233 2.58 7.32 17.96
CA GLN A 233 1.28 8.00 17.97
C GLN A 233 0.10 7.04 18.21
N ILE A 234 0.17 5.80 17.73
CA ILE A 234 -0.84 4.77 18.00
C ILE A 234 -0.83 4.41 19.48
N PHE A 235 0.34 4.07 20.03
CA PHE A 235 0.48 3.62 21.41
C PHE A 235 0.72 4.75 22.41
N ARG A 236 0.27 5.97 22.08
CA ARG A 236 0.39 7.15 22.96
C ARG A 236 -0.41 6.97 24.25
N ALA A 237 -0.09 7.78 25.26
CA ALA A 237 -0.83 7.81 26.53
C ALA A 237 -0.95 6.42 27.20
N HIS A 238 0.17 5.67 27.17
CA HIS A 238 0.31 4.37 27.83
C HIS A 238 -0.66 3.29 27.32
N LEU A 239 -1.09 3.37 26.06
CA LEU A 239 -2.08 2.45 25.50
C LEU A 239 -1.68 0.98 25.64
N TRP A 240 -0.39 0.63 25.49
CA TRP A 240 0.09 -0.74 25.65
C TRP A 240 -0.17 -1.30 27.06
N GLN A 241 0.12 -0.50 28.09
CA GLN A 241 -0.15 -0.86 29.49
C GLN A 241 -1.66 -0.98 29.74
N LYS A 242 -2.45 -0.04 29.22
CA LYS A 242 -3.91 -0.04 29.36
C LYS A 242 -4.56 -1.26 28.71
N ILE A 243 -4.08 -1.69 27.54
CA ILE A 243 -4.57 -2.91 26.88
C ILE A 243 -4.27 -4.13 27.76
N HIS A 244 -3.04 -4.27 28.26
CA HIS A 244 -2.66 -5.38 29.14
C HIS A 244 -3.53 -5.42 30.40
N GLU A 245 -3.67 -4.28 31.09
CA GLU A 245 -4.48 -4.21 32.31
C GLU A 245 -5.98 -4.44 32.04
N SER A 246 -6.52 -3.92 30.94
CA SER A 246 -7.92 -4.16 30.55
C SER A 246 -8.19 -5.65 30.36
N ILE A 247 -7.34 -6.35 29.61
CA ILE A 247 -7.50 -7.80 29.37
C ILE A 247 -7.43 -8.58 30.68
N VAL A 248 -6.51 -8.22 31.59
CA VAL A 248 -6.42 -8.88 32.91
C VAL A 248 -7.68 -8.66 33.73
N MET A 249 -8.23 -7.44 33.74
CA MET A 249 -9.47 -7.13 34.46
C MET A 249 -10.66 -7.88 33.86
N ASP A 250 -10.78 -7.92 32.53
CA ASP A 250 -11.88 -8.61 31.84
C ASP A 250 -11.83 -10.11 32.13
N LEU A 251 -10.64 -10.73 32.11
CA LEU A 251 -10.47 -12.14 32.49
C LEU A 251 -10.80 -12.40 33.96
N CYS A 252 -10.39 -11.52 34.88
CA CYS A 252 -10.74 -11.62 36.30
C CYS A 252 -12.26 -11.64 36.49
N GLN A 253 -12.98 -10.73 35.82
CA GLN A 253 -14.44 -10.67 35.86
C GLN A 253 -15.11 -11.93 35.33
N VAL A 254 -14.54 -12.55 34.28
CA VAL A 254 -15.04 -13.83 33.76
C VAL A 254 -14.85 -14.95 34.78
N PHE A 255 -13.68 -15.04 35.42
CA PHE A 255 -13.44 -16.04 36.46
C PHE A 255 -14.32 -15.83 37.71
N ASP A 256 -14.59 -14.58 38.09
CA ASP A 256 -15.47 -14.23 39.20
C ASP A 256 -16.94 -14.67 38.95
N GLN A 257 -17.36 -14.82 37.69
CA GLN A 257 -18.69 -15.31 37.34
C GLN A 257 -18.80 -16.83 37.36
N GLU A 258 -17.68 -17.55 37.25
CA GLU A 258 -17.63 -19.00 37.08
C GLU A 258 -17.01 -19.72 38.31
N LEU A 259 -17.06 -19.08 39.48
CA LEU A 259 -16.45 -19.60 40.72
C LEU A 259 -16.97 -20.99 41.10
N ASP A 260 -18.30 -21.13 41.14
CA ASP A 260 -18.96 -22.37 41.57
C ASP A 260 -18.75 -23.51 40.55
N ALA A 261 -18.82 -23.19 39.25
CA ALA A 261 -18.69 -24.18 38.19
C ALA A 261 -17.27 -24.75 38.07
N LEU A 262 -16.25 -23.95 38.41
CA LEU A 262 -14.83 -24.32 38.30
C LEU A 262 -14.19 -24.71 39.65
N GLU A 263 -14.96 -24.74 40.73
CA GLU A 263 -14.49 -25.02 42.10
C GLU A 263 -13.35 -24.05 42.53
N ILE A 264 -13.51 -22.76 42.22
CA ILE A 264 -12.58 -21.69 42.61
C ILE A 264 -13.02 -21.10 43.95
N GLU A 265 -12.14 -21.10 44.94
CA GLU A 265 -12.34 -20.42 46.23
C GLU A 265 -12.24 -18.90 46.09
N THR A 266 -11.15 -18.42 45.47
CA THR A 266 -10.92 -16.99 45.25
C THR A 266 -10.13 -16.75 43.97
N VAL A 267 -10.46 -15.65 43.29
CA VAL A 267 -9.71 -15.10 42.17
C VAL A 267 -8.94 -13.89 42.68
N GLN A 268 -7.61 -13.98 42.70
CA GLN A 268 -6.74 -12.90 43.16
C GLN A 268 -6.03 -12.25 41.96
N LYS A 269 -6.36 -10.98 41.68
CA LYS A 269 -5.54 -10.15 40.79
C LYS A 269 -4.26 -9.74 41.51
N GLU A 270 -3.12 -10.08 40.93
CA GLU A 270 -1.82 -9.69 41.46
C GLU A 270 -1.51 -8.21 41.20
N THR A 271 -0.67 -7.62 42.06
CA THR A 271 -0.21 -6.24 41.83
C THR A 271 0.75 -6.21 40.64
N ILE A 272 0.28 -5.72 39.50
CA ILE A 272 1.03 -5.70 38.24
C ILE A 272 2.11 -4.61 38.28
N HIS A 273 3.38 -4.99 38.11
CA HIS A 273 4.45 -4.02 37.96
C HIS A 273 4.22 -3.15 36.69
N PRO A 274 4.29 -1.80 36.76
CA PRO A 274 3.89 -0.92 35.65
C PRO A 274 4.60 -1.18 34.32
N ARG A 275 5.83 -1.71 34.37
CA ARG A 275 6.65 -1.98 33.17
C ARG A 275 6.57 -3.43 32.67
N LYS A 276 5.79 -4.28 33.33
CA LYS A 276 5.69 -5.72 33.02
C LYS A 276 5.16 -5.97 31.61
N SER A 277 4.13 -5.21 31.20
CA SER A 277 3.40 -5.40 29.95
C SER A 277 4.27 -5.36 28.69
N TYR A 278 5.42 -4.69 28.72
CA TYR A 278 6.37 -4.62 27.61
C TYR A 278 7.75 -5.19 27.98
N LYS A 279 7.86 -5.99 29.04
CA LYS A 279 9.09 -6.69 29.40
C LYS A 279 9.08 -8.08 28.76
N MET A 280 9.87 -8.26 27.70
CA MET A 280 9.84 -9.48 26.87
C MET A 280 10.84 -10.56 27.28
N ASN A 281 11.66 -10.33 28.30
CA ASN A 281 12.66 -11.28 28.78
C ASN A 281 12.20 -12.10 30.00
N SER A 282 11.29 -11.57 30.81
CA SER A 282 10.69 -12.30 31.93
C SER A 282 9.37 -11.67 32.34
N SER A 283 8.49 -12.49 32.93
CA SER A 283 7.18 -12.12 33.44
C SER A 283 6.96 -12.67 34.85
N CYS A 284 5.85 -12.27 35.47
CA CYS A 284 5.28 -12.82 36.69
C CYS A 284 3.81 -13.16 36.44
N ALA A 285 3.11 -13.77 37.40
CA ALA A 285 1.67 -14.00 37.29
C ALA A 285 0.88 -12.67 37.25
N ASP A 286 -0.27 -12.67 36.57
CA ASP A 286 -1.25 -11.56 36.55
C ASP A 286 -2.47 -11.88 37.43
N ILE A 287 -2.93 -13.13 37.39
CA ILE A 287 -4.08 -13.64 38.15
C ILE A 287 -3.64 -14.95 38.81
N LEU A 288 -4.04 -15.14 40.07
CA LEU A 288 -3.87 -16.37 40.82
C LEU A 288 -5.26 -16.90 41.18
N LEU A 289 -5.53 -18.16 40.83
CA LEU A 289 -6.77 -18.85 41.17
C LEU A 289 -6.48 -19.83 42.31
N PHE A 290 -7.24 -19.74 43.39
CA PHE A 290 -7.18 -20.68 44.50
C PHE A 290 -8.31 -21.69 44.37
N ALA A 291 -7.99 -22.97 44.28
CA ALA A 291 -8.99 -24.04 44.20
C ALA A 291 -9.60 -24.31 45.58
N SER A 292 -10.91 -24.58 45.65
CA SER A 292 -11.57 -24.93 46.91
C SER A 292 -11.05 -26.25 47.51
N TYR A 293 -10.50 -27.15 46.67
CA TYR A 293 -9.85 -28.38 47.13
C TYR A 293 -8.59 -28.70 46.31
N LYS A 294 -8.75 -29.34 45.14
CA LYS A 294 -7.63 -29.73 44.27
C LYS A 294 -8.10 -29.83 42.81
N TRP A 295 -7.33 -29.24 41.90
CA TRP A 295 -7.49 -29.47 40.46
C TRP A 295 -6.58 -30.60 39.97
N ASN A 296 -7.14 -31.51 39.19
CA ASN A 296 -6.38 -32.44 38.37
C ASN A 296 -5.99 -31.75 37.06
N VAL A 297 -4.85 -31.07 37.05
CA VAL A 297 -4.37 -30.29 35.90
C VAL A 297 -3.69 -31.20 34.88
N SER A 298 -4.00 -31.02 33.60
CA SER A 298 -3.35 -31.75 32.51
C SER A 298 -1.90 -31.31 32.32
N ARG A 299 -1.17 -32.01 31.43
CA ARG A 299 0.10 -31.49 30.90
C ARG A 299 -0.18 -30.24 30.04
N PRO A 300 0.80 -29.33 29.89
CA PRO A 300 0.64 -28.15 29.03
C PRO A 300 0.26 -28.53 27.59
N SER A 301 -0.76 -27.88 27.05
CA SER A 301 -1.26 -28.03 25.68
C SER A 301 -1.63 -26.66 25.08
N LEU A 302 -1.95 -26.61 23.79
CA LEU A 302 -2.48 -25.39 23.16
C LEU A 302 -3.95 -25.21 23.50
N LEU A 303 -4.41 -23.96 23.41
CA LEU A 303 -5.80 -23.60 23.69
C LEU A 303 -6.82 -24.29 22.75
N ALA A 304 -6.39 -24.64 21.53
CA ALA A 304 -7.25 -25.27 20.52
C ALA A 304 -7.09 -26.79 20.44
N ASP A 305 -6.27 -27.39 21.31
CA ASP A 305 -6.15 -28.84 21.39
C ASP A 305 -7.39 -29.42 22.10
N SER A 306 -7.78 -30.64 21.71
CA SER A 306 -8.94 -31.38 22.24
C SER A 306 -8.52 -32.57 23.07
#